data_AF-A0A959CFX9-F1
#
_entry.id   AF-A0A959CFX9-F1
#
_cell.length_a   1.000
_cell.length_b   1.000
_cell.length_c   1.000
_cell.angle_alpha   90.00
_cell.angle_beta   90.00
_cell.angle_gamma   90.00
#
_symmetry.space_group_name_H-M   'P 1'
#
loop_
_entity.id
_entity.type
_entity.pdbx_description
1 polymer ?
#
loop_
_entity_poly.entity_id
_entity_poly.type
_entity_poly.pdbx_seq_one_letter_code
_entity_poly.pdbx_strand_id
1 'polypeptide(L)'
;MFFFLSKLLQFLIKPITWVLLLLVYAWLGKRPLRKRRALTAAIALLFLFSNQMVFNLAVRAWEPDLLTAGEITEPYDIGILLGGFSNPNIEPGADRFNVND
;
A
#
# COMPACT_ATOMS: atom_id res chain seq x y z
N MET A 1 -6.87 3.43 -27.62
CA MET A 1 -7.28 4.56 -26.75
C MET A 1 -7.20 4.19 -25.26
N PHE A 2 -7.67 3.00 -24.87
CA PHE A 2 -7.58 2.49 -23.49
C PHE A 2 -6.15 2.46 -22.90
N PHE A 3 -5.14 2.09 -23.69
CA PHE A 3 -3.75 1.98 -23.22
C PHE A 3 -3.20 3.29 -22.63
N PHE A 4 -3.34 4.41 -23.35
CA PHE A 4 -2.85 5.71 -22.88
C PHE A 4 -3.60 6.17 -21.64
N LEU A 5 -4.94 6.02 -21.62
CA LEU A 5 -5.74 6.40 -20.47
C LEU A 5 -5.40 5.57 -19.23
N SER A 6 -5.21 4.26 -19.39
CA SER A 6 -4.79 3.35 -18.32
C SER A 6 -3.43 3.75 -17.73
N LYS A 7 -2.45 4.06 -18.58
CA LYS A 7 -1.12 4.52 -18.12
C LYS A 7 -1.17 5.86 -17.39
N LEU A 8 -1.97 6.80 -17.91
CA LEU A 8 -2.17 8.09 -17.26
C LEU A 8 -2.87 7.92 -15.91
N LEU A 9 -3.92 7.11 -15.85
CA LEU A 9 -4.65 6.84 -14.61
C LEU A 9 -3.75 6.13 -13.58
N GLN A 10 -2.95 5.17 -14.01
CA GLN A 10 -1.96 4.49 -13.16
C GLN A 10 -0.95 5.49 -12.57
N PHE A 11 -0.52 6.48 -13.35
CA PHE A 11 0.34 7.56 -12.85
C PHE A 11 -0.39 8.48 -11.88
N LEU A 12 -1.64 8.87 -12.18
CA LEU A 12 -2.43 9.79 -11.36
C LEU A 12 -2.86 9.19 -10.03
N ILE A 13 -3.12 7.89 -9.93
CA ILE A 13 -3.58 7.25 -8.68
C ILE A 13 -2.45 7.11 -7.66
N LYS A 14 -1.18 7.15 -8.08
CA LYS A 14 -0.06 7.04 -7.14
C LYS A 14 -0.07 8.22 -6.16
N PRO A 15 -0.08 7.97 -4.83
CA PRO A 15 -0.13 9.05 -3.84
C PRO A 15 1.01 10.07 -3.97
N ILE A 16 2.19 9.62 -4.38
CA ILE A 16 3.35 10.50 -4.60
C ILE A 16 3.09 11.53 -5.71
N THR A 17 2.29 11.18 -6.71
CA THR A 17 1.90 12.10 -7.79
C THR A 17 1.09 13.26 -7.23
N TRP A 18 0.16 13.01 -6.30
CA TRP A 18 -0.63 14.07 -5.67
C TRP A 18 0.23 15.02 -4.84
N VAL A 19 1.18 14.45 -4.07
CA VAL A 19 2.14 15.24 -3.30
C VAL A 19 2.95 16.16 -4.22
N LEU A 20 3.51 15.61 -5.31
CA LEU A 20 4.28 16.39 -6.29
C LEU A 20 3.45 17.50 -6.93
N LEU A 21 2.20 17.21 -7.33
CA LEU A 21 1.31 18.22 -7.92
C LEU A 21 1.01 19.36 -6.93
N LEU A 22 0.78 19.04 -5.65
CA LEU A 22 0.56 20.04 -4.61
C LEU A 22 1.80 20.89 -4.34
N LEU A 23 3.00 20.29 -4.37
CA LEU A 23 4.26 21.00 -4.22
C LEU A 23 4.52 21.95 -5.40
N VAL A 24 4.31 21.49 -6.64
CA VAL A 24 4.43 22.33 -7.85
C VAL A 24 3.41 23.48 -7.79
N TYR A 25 2.17 23.20 -7.41
CA TYR A 25 1.14 24.22 -7.24
C TYR A 25 1.51 25.25 -6.15
N ALA A 26 2.07 24.79 -5.02
CA ALA A 26 2.56 25.67 -3.97
C ALA A 26 3.75 26.53 -4.41
N TRP A 27 4.63 25.99 -5.26
CA TRP A 27 5.79 26.69 -5.78
C TRP A 27 5.40 27.80 -6.77
N LEU A 28 4.47 27.53 -7.69
CA LEU A 28 3.95 28.50 -8.66
C LEU A 28 2.93 29.48 -8.05
N GLY A 29 2.38 29.17 -6.88
CA GLY A 29 1.32 29.92 -6.23
C GLY A 29 1.77 31.28 -5.69
N LYS A 30 1.20 32.37 -6.23
CA LYS A 30 1.47 33.74 -5.77
C LYS A 30 0.73 34.13 -4.48
N ARG A 31 -0.37 33.44 -4.15
CA ARG A 31 -1.20 33.76 -2.98
C ARG A 31 -0.71 33.00 -1.73
N PRO A 32 -0.31 33.69 -0.66
CA PRO A 32 0.32 33.06 0.50
C PRO A 32 -0.59 32.04 1.21
N LEU A 33 -1.90 32.33 1.31
CA LEU A 33 -2.85 31.41 1.95
C LEU A 33 -3.01 30.09 1.18
N ARG A 34 -3.12 30.15 -0.16
CA ARG A 34 -3.27 28.96 -1.00
C ARG A 34 -1.99 28.13 -1.00
N LYS A 35 -0.83 28.80 -1.04
CA LYS A 35 0.48 28.16 -0.91
C LYS A 35 0.61 27.39 0.41
N ARG A 36 0.29 28.03 1.54
CA ARG A 36 0.33 27.37 2.85
C ARG A 36 -0.57 26.15 2.90
N ARG A 37 -1.83 26.26 2.46
CA ARG A 37 -2.76 25.12 2.41
C ARG A 37 -2.24 23.97 1.56
N ALA A 38 -1.68 24.27 0.38
CA ALA A 38 -1.12 23.25 -0.50
C ALA A 38 0.10 22.55 0.10
N LEU A 39 1.00 23.29 0.77
CA LEU A 39 2.14 22.71 1.49
C LEU A 39 1.68 21.84 2.67
N THR A 40 0.73 22.32 3.47
CA THR A 40 0.17 21.55 4.59
C THR A 40 -0.48 20.26 4.08
N ALA A 41 -1.25 20.32 3.01
CA ALA A 41 -1.84 19.13 2.38
C ALA A 41 -0.78 18.17 1.84
N ALA A 42 0.26 18.67 1.17
CA ALA A 42 1.36 17.85 0.67
C ALA A 42 2.09 17.11 1.79
N ILE A 43 2.40 17.81 2.89
CA ILE A 43 3.05 17.21 4.07
C ILE A 43 2.13 16.18 4.73
N ALA A 44 0.85 16.50 4.90
CA ALA A 44 -0.11 15.57 5.50
C ALA A 44 -0.27 14.28 4.66
N LEU A 45 -0.41 14.40 3.34
CA LEU A 45 -0.50 13.25 2.44
C LEU A 45 0.80 12.44 2.45
N LEU A 46 1.96 13.11 2.41
CA LEU A 46 3.24 12.43 2.48
C LEU A 46 3.33 11.62 3.78
N PHE A 47 3.04 12.24 4.93
CA PHE A 47 3.08 11.57 6.23
C PHE A 47 2.08 10.41 6.30
N LEU A 48 0.88 10.56 5.75
CA LEU A 48 -0.12 9.48 5.75
C LEU A 48 0.34 8.29 4.91
N PHE A 49 0.81 8.52 3.68
CA PHE A 49 1.13 7.46 2.72
C PHE A 49 2.55 6.90 2.85
N SER A 50 3.47 7.60 3.52
CA SER A 50 4.83 7.10 3.78
C SER A 50 4.97 6.42 5.15
N ASN A 51 3.91 6.38 5.96
CA ASN A 51 3.97 5.84 7.31
C ASN A 51 3.51 4.39 7.35
N GLN A 52 4.47 3.49 7.59
CA GLN A 52 4.24 2.04 7.68
C GLN A 52 3.24 1.66 8.76
N MET A 53 3.17 2.41 9.87
CA MET A 53 2.22 2.13 10.96
C MET A 53 0.78 2.30 10.48
N VAL A 54 0.49 3.39 9.77
CA VAL A 54 -0.85 3.67 9.21
C VAL A 54 -1.21 2.60 8.18
N PHE A 55 -0.28 2.26 7.30
CA PHE A 55 -0.46 1.20 6.32
C PHE A 55 -0.78 -0.14 6.97
N ASN A 56 0.03 -0.57 7.93
CA ASN A 56 -0.17 -1.84 8.64
C ASN A 56 -1.52 -1.88 9.39
N LEU A 57 -1.97 -0.76 9.96
CA LEU A 57 -3.28 -0.68 10.61
C LEU A 57 -4.43 -0.84 9.60
N ALA A 58 -4.32 -0.18 8.44
CA ALA A 58 -5.31 -0.31 7.37
C ALA A 58 -5.35 -1.74 6.81
N VAL A 59 -4.19 -2.37 6.61
CA VAL A 59 -4.07 -3.75 6.16
C VAL A 59 -4.72 -4.70 7.17
N ARG A 60 -4.41 -4.57 8.48
CA ARG A 60 -5.02 -5.40 9.53
C ARG A 60 -6.53 -5.24 9.65
N ALA A 61 -7.06 -4.05 9.34
CA ALA A 61 -8.50 -3.81 9.35
C ALA A 61 -9.19 -4.34 8.08
N TRP A 62 -8.44 -4.55 7.00
CA TRP A 62 -8.95 -5.01 5.71
C TRP A 62 -8.80 -6.53 5.52
N GLU A 63 -7.70 -7.10 6.00
CA GLU A 63 -7.43 -8.52 5.89
C GLU A 63 -8.34 -9.31 6.83
N PRO A 64 -8.96 -10.42 6.36
CA PRO A 64 -9.63 -11.35 7.24
C PRO A 64 -8.60 -12.05 8.14
N ASP A 65 -9.08 -12.57 9.28
CA ASP A 65 -8.25 -13.35 10.19
C ASP A 65 -7.64 -14.55 9.45
N LEU A 66 -6.34 -14.74 9.66
CA LEU A 66 -5.60 -15.83 9.05
C LEU A 66 -5.86 -17.10 9.85
N LEU A 67 -6.47 -18.10 9.20
CA LEU A 67 -6.60 -19.44 9.76
C LEU A 67 -5.29 -20.21 9.58
N THR A 68 -4.86 -20.86 10.65
CA THR A 68 -3.74 -21.80 10.64
C THR A 68 -4.20 -23.16 10.11
N ALA A 69 -3.33 -23.96 9.52
CA ALA A 69 -3.68 -25.29 8.99
C ALA A 69 -4.40 -26.21 10.01
N GLY A 70 -4.07 -26.09 11.30
CA GLY A 70 -4.73 -26.86 12.37
C GLY A 70 -6.13 -26.37 12.76
N GLU A 71 -6.50 -25.15 12.36
CA GLU A 71 -7.83 -24.55 12.59
C GLU A 71 -8.81 -24.90 11.47
N ILE A 72 -8.33 -25.48 10.36
CA ILE A 72 -9.14 -25.95 9.25
C ILE A 72 -9.76 -27.30 9.64
N THR A 73 -11.04 -27.27 10.03
CA THR A 73 -11.79 -28.46 10.45
C THR A 73 -12.59 -29.09 9.33
N GLU A 74 -12.92 -28.33 8.30
CA GLU A 74 -13.69 -28.79 7.15
C GLU A 74 -12.76 -29.34 6.05
N PRO A 75 -13.05 -30.52 5.47
CA PRO A 75 -12.24 -31.05 4.37
C PRO A 75 -12.50 -30.25 3.09
N TYR A 76 -11.42 -29.83 2.43
CA TYR A 76 -11.46 -29.16 1.13
C TYR A 76 -10.81 -30.05 0.06
N ASP A 77 -11.44 -30.14 -1.12
CA ASP A 77 -10.91 -30.92 -2.24
C ASP A 77 -9.68 -30.23 -2.90
N ILE A 78 -9.53 -28.92 -2.70
CA ILE A 78 -8.51 -28.08 -3.35
C ILE A 78 -7.86 -27.17 -2.32
N GLY A 79 -6.53 -27.21 -2.26
CA GLY A 79 -5.71 -26.23 -1.55
C GLY A 79 -4.98 -25.30 -2.52
N ILE A 80 -5.03 -23.99 -2.28
CA ILE A 80 -4.29 -22.99 -3.07
C ILE A 80 -3.08 -22.52 -2.26
N LEU A 81 -1.88 -22.94 -2.67
CA LEU A 81 -0.64 -22.43 -2.10
C LEU A 81 -0.19 -21.18 -2.88
N LEU A 82 -0.33 -20.02 -2.26
CA LEU A 82 0.15 -18.76 -2.82
C LEU A 82 1.67 -18.66 -2.64
N GLY A 83 2.42 -18.61 -3.75
CA GLY A 83 3.86 -18.37 -3.76
C GLY A 83 4.24 -16.91 -3.99
N GLY A 84 5.54 -16.63 -4.04
CA GLY A 84 6.08 -15.36 -4.55
C GLY A 84 6.49 -14.31 -3.51
N PHE A 85 6.40 -14.63 -2.22
CA PHE A 85 6.96 -13.80 -1.14
C PHE A 85 7.88 -14.66 -0.28
N SER A 86 9.18 -14.42 -0.35
CA SER A 86 10.15 -14.92 0.63
C SER A 86 10.67 -13.75 1.47
N ASN A 87 10.74 -13.94 2.77
CA ASN A 87 11.30 -12.93 3.68
C ASN A 87 12.37 -13.57 4.54
N PRO A 88 13.66 -13.28 4.32
CA PRO A 88 14.72 -14.00 5.01
C PRO A 88 14.73 -13.86 6.52
N ASN A 89 13.96 -12.91 7.06
CA ASN A 89 13.84 -12.64 8.49
C ASN A 89 12.64 -13.34 9.14
N ILE A 90 11.86 -14.15 8.40
CA ILE A 90 10.74 -14.92 8.93
C ILE A 90 11.17 -16.38 9.02
N GLU A 91 11.33 -16.89 10.24
CA GLU A 91 11.45 -18.33 10.44
C GLU A 91 10.13 -19.01 10.06
N PRO A 92 10.17 -20.08 9.24
CA PRO A 92 8.98 -20.86 8.91
C PRO A 92 8.26 -21.34 10.18
N GLY A 93 6.95 -21.09 10.24
CA GLY A 93 6.08 -21.57 11.32
C GLY A 93 5.33 -22.85 10.92
N ALA A 94 4.35 -23.25 11.74
CA ALA A 94 3.56 -24.48 11.60
C ALA A 94 3.08 -24.80 10.17
N ASP A 95 2.65 -23.79 9.41
CA ASP A 95 2.04 -23.91 8.09
C ASP A 95 2.52 -22.86 7.08
N ARG A 96 3.45 -21.98 7.48
CA ARG A 96 3.98 -20.91 6.62
C ARG A 96 5.35 -21.31 6.08
N PHE A 97 5.37 -21.70 4.82
CA PHE A 97 6.61 -22.01 4.12
C PHE A 97 7.28 -20.73 3.62
N ASN A 98 8.57 -20.60 3.87
CA ASN A 98 9.39 -19.49 3.41
C ASN A 98 10.67 -20.05 2.82
N VAL A 99 10.88 -19.81 1.52
CA VAL A 99 12.07 -20.31 0.82
C VAL A 99 13.22 -19.36 1.13
N ASN A 100 14.09 -19.78 2.04
CA ASN A 100 15.41 -19.20 2.24
C ASN A 100 16.42 -20.16 1.62
N ASP A 101 17.03 -19.76 0.52
CA ASP A 101 18.26 -20.39 0.00
C ASP A 101 19.49 -19.84 0.74
#